data_AF-A0A9P5ZL02-F1
#
_entry.id   AF-A0A9P5ZL02-F1
#
_cell.length_a   1.000
_cell.length_b   1.000
_cell.length_c   1.000
_cell.angle_alpha   90.00
_cell.angle_beta   90.00
_cell.angle_gamma   90.00
#
_symmetry.space_group_name_H-M   'P 1'
#
loop_
_entity.id
_entity.type
_entity.pdbx_description
1 polymer ?
#
loop_
_entity_poly.entity_id
_entity_poly.type
_entity_poly.pdbx_seq_one_letter_code
_entity_poly.pdbx_strand_id
1 'polypeptide(L)'
;LGTAHRPPQIGHWIKSARPYTRKPKIKDIDAYVSKWWKWWKGINPGWRRQSGSERLTKEGSGSWDTLHVTGANGNLSVLVSLWFWREHMPDTSPTLRSWNEAVEDVNWALHQL
;
A
#
# COMPACT_ATOMS: atom_id res chain seq x y z
N LEU A 1 -6.76 5.49 8.36
CA LEU A 1 -6.63 4.67 7.15
C LEU A 1 -7.14 3.28 7.46
N GLY A 2 -7.95 2.67 6.58
CA GLY A 2 -8.58 1.37 6.82
C GLY A 2 -7.57 0.26 7.16
N THR A 3 -7.97 -0.68 8.02
CA THR A 3 -7.10 -1.77 8.50
C THR A 3 -7.36 -3.12 7.84
N ALA A 4 -8.47 -3.26 7.11
CA ALA A 4 -8.84 -4.49 6.42
C ALA A 4 -7.74 -4.89 5.42
N HIS A 5 -7.30 -6.14 5.48
CA HIS A 5 -6.22 -6.70 4.65
C HIS A 5 -4.84 -6.04 4.78
N ARG A 6 -4.67 -5.02 5.62
CA ARG A 6 -3.38 -4.37 5.85
C ARG A 6 -2.32 -5.41 6.21
N PRO A 7 -1.14 -5.42 5.55
CA PRO A 7 -0.07 -6.33 5.94
C PRO A 7 0.24 -6.20 7.45
N PRO A 8 0.27 -7.30 8.21
CA PRO A 8 0.41 -7.27 9.66
C PRO A 8 1.70 -6.58 10.13
N GLN A 9 2.75 -6.63 9.29
CA GLN A 9 4.01 -5.92 9.48
C GLN A 9 3.80 -4.41 9.73
N ILE A 10 2.84 -3.78 9.03
CA ILE A 10 2.52 -2.37 9.20
C ILE A 10 1.81 -2.13 10.53
N GLY A 11 0.89 -3.03 10.91
CA GLY A 11 0.24 -2.98 12.22
C GLY A 11 1.24 -3.09 13.38
N HIS A 12 2.22 -4.00 13.28
CA HIS A 12 3.29 -4.14 14.26
C HIS A 12 4.22 -2.93 14.30
N TRP A 13 4.60 -2.39 13.13
CA TRP A 13 5.42 -1.18 13.05
C TRP A 13 4.74 0.03 13.71
N ILE A 14 3.44 0.23 13.44
CA ILE A 14 2.64 1.29 14.09
C ILE A 14 2.60 1.10 15.62
N LYS A 15 2.32 -0.13 16.08
CA LYS A 15 2.27 -0.46 17.52
C LYS A 15 3.62 -0.29 18.22
N SER A 16 4.72 -0.44 17.49
CA SER A 16 6.08 -0.32 18.02
C SER A 16 6.59 1.13 18.05
N ALA A 17 5.69 2.12 17.97
CA ALA A 17 6.02 3.54 17.85
C ALA A 17 6.79 3.92 16.56
N ARG A 18 6.55 3.20 15.46
CA ARG A 18 7.01 3.55 14.10
C ARG A 18 8.54 3.72 13.95
N PRO A 19 9.37 2.78 14.42
CA PRO A 19 10.82 2.92 14.33
C PRO A 19 11.28 2.87 12.87
N TYR A 20 12.17 3.79 12.49
CA TYR A 20 12.83 3.76 11.17
C TYR A 20 13.96 2.72 11.09
N THR A 21 14.54 2.35 12.24
CA THR A 21 15.69 1.44 12.32
C THR A 21 15.32 -0.04 12.31
N ARG A 22 14.04 -0.38 12.57
CA ARG A 22 13.59 -1.78 12.68
C ARG A 22 12.68 -2.13 11.51
N LYS A 23 13.26 -2.83 10.53
CA LYS A 23 12.53 -3.44 9.41
C LYS A 23 11.84 -4.74 9.89
N PRO A 24 10.58 -5.00 9.49
CA PRO A 24 9.88 -6.23 9.86
C PRO A 24 10.41 -7.40 9.03
N LYS A 25 10.39 -8.62 9.58
CA LYS A 25 10.69 -9.82 8.77
C LYS A 25 9.51 -10.15 7.85
N ILE A 26 9.74 -10.18 6.54
CA ILE A 26 8.78 -10.69 5.54
C ILE A 26 9.25 -12.09 5.12
N LYS A 27 8.58 -13.14 5.62
CA LYS A 27 8.93 -14.54 5.32
C LYS A 27 8.41 -15.03 3.97
N ASP A 28 7.26 -14.50 3.57
CA ASP A 28 6.55 -14.85 2.35
C ASP A 28 6.21 -13.54 1.64
N ILE A 29 6.97 -13.26 0.58
CA ILE A 29 6.85 -12.02 -0.17
C ILE A 29 5.56 -12.01 -0.99
N ASP A 30 5.17 -13.12 -1.58
CA ASP A 30 3.97 -13.22 -2.42
C ASP A 30 2.69 -13.00 -1.59
N ALA A 31 2.64 -13.57 -0.38
CA ALA A 31 1.55 -13.30 0.55
C ALA A 31 1.52 -11.83 1.01
N TYR A 32 2.68 -11.18 1.13
CA TYR A 32 2.76 -9.75 1.43
C TYR A 32 2.21 -8.93 0.25
N VAL A 33 2.64 -9.21 -0.98
CA VAL A 33 2.17 -8.54 -2.21
C VAL A 33 0.65 -8.66 -2.34
N SER A 34 0.11 -9.87 -2.19
CA SER A 34 -1.33 -10.11 -2.28
C SER A 34 -2.13 -9.32 -1.24
N LYS A 35 -1.66 -9.29 0.02
CA LYS A 35 -2.28 -8.51 1.09
C LYS A 35 -2.17 -7.01 0.83
N TRP A 36 -1.01 -6.56 0.33
CA TRP A 36 -0.77 -5.16 0.02
C TRP A 36 -1.76 -4.65 -1.03
N TRP A 37 -1.94 -5.35 -2.15
CA TRP A 37 -2.90 -4.95 -3.18
C TRP A 37 -4.34 -4.97 -2.69
N LYS A 38 -4.74 -5.99 -1.91
CA LYS A 38 -6.08 -6.04 -1.28
C LYS A 38 -6.31 -4.85 -0.35
N TRP A 39 -5.30 -4.50 0.45
CA TRP A 39 -5.36 -3.35 1.34
C TRP A 39 -5.42 -2.04 0.57
N TRP A 40 -4.50 -1.80 -0.37
CA TRP A 40 -4.44 -0.60 -1.20
C TRP A 40 -5.76 -0.39 -1.94
N LYS A 41 -6.31 -1.45 -2.56
CA LYS A 41 -7.63 -1.40 -3.19
C LYS A 41 -8.73 -1.03 -2.19
N GLY A 42 -8.72 -1.61 -0.99
CA GLY A 42 -9.73 -1.39 0.04
C GLY A 42 -9.73 0.01 0.67
N ILE A 43 -8.58 0.70 0.69
CA ILE A 43 -8.47 2.07 1.22
C ILE A 43 -8.66 3.15 0.17
N ASN A 44 -8.75 2.78 -1.10
CA ASN A 44 -9.01 3.70 -2.19
C ASN A 44 -10.51 3.97 -2.39
N PRO A 45 -10.86 5.14 -2.97
CA PRO A 45 -12.23 5.50 -3.26
C PRO A 45 -12.98 4.45 -4.09
N GLY A 46 -14.31 4.42 -3.94
CA GLY A 46 -15.18 3.53 -4.71
C GLY A 46 -15.02 3.68 -6.22
N TRP A 47 -14.89 4.91 -6.71
CA TRP A 47 -14.75 5.20 -8.14
C TRP A 47 -13.46 4.64 -8.75
N ARG A 48 -12.41 4.40 -7.93
CA ARG A 48 -11.17 3.72 -8.38
C ARG A 48 -11.30 2.20 -8.46
N ARG A 49 -12.30 1.62 -7.81
CA ARG A 49 -12.45 0.16 -7.67
C ARG A 49 -13.32 -0.38 -8.80
N GLN A 50 -12.69 -0.84 -9.88
CA GLN A 50 -13.41 -1.62 -10.90
C GLN A 50 -13.71 -3.03 -10.39
N SER A 51 -14.93 -3.51 -10.68
CA SER A 51 -15.32 -4.89 -10.40
C SER A 51 -14.49 -5.85 -11.24
N GLY A 52 -14.02 -6.95 -10.64
CA GLY A 52 -13.21 -7.96 -11.34
C GLY A 52 -11.74 -7.58 -11.62
N SER A 53 -11.35 -6.31 -11.53
CA SER A 53 -9.95 -5.90 -11.73
C SER A 53 -9.15 -5.94 -10.42
N GLU A 54 -7.93 -6.48 -10.46
CA GLU A 54 -6.98 -6.35 -9.33
C GLU A 54 -6.41 -4.92 -9.22
N ARG A 55 -6.44 -4.15 -10.32
CA ARG A 55 -5.85 -2.82 -10.40
C ARG A 55 -6.90 -1.74 -10.25
N LEU A 56 -6.46 -0.59 -9.74
CA LEU A 56 -7.29 0.58 -9.57
C LEU A 56 -7.36 1.36 -10.88
N THR A 57 -8.56 1.85 -11.22
CA THR A 57 -8.69 2.76 -12.35
C THR A 57 -8.18 4.16 -11.97
N LYS A 58 -7.69 4.86 -12.98
CA LYS A 58 -7.32 6.28 -12.94
C LYS A 58 -8.40 7.16 -13.62
N GLU A 59 -9.41 6.52 -14.18
CA GLU A 59 -10.55 7.16 -14.86
C GLU A 59 -11.72 7.29 -13.87
N GLY A 60 -12.31 8.48 -13.82
CA GLY A 60 -13.43 8.79 -12.94
C GLY A 60 -13.19 10.01 -12.07
N SER A 61 -14.21 10.40 -11.31
CA SER A 61 -14.16 11.51 -10.37
C SER A 61 -14.97 11.17 -9.13
N GLY A 62 -14.59 11.77 -8.00
CA GLY A 62 -15.29 11.58 -6.74
C GLY A 62 -14.41 11.91 -5.55
N SER A 63 -14.98 11.82 -4.36
CA SER A 63 -14.29 12.16 -3.12
C SER A 63 -13.08 11.24 -2.87
N TRP A 64 -11.99 11.85 -2.38
CA TRP A 64 -10.79 11.19 -1.88
C TRP A 64 -10.80 10.99 -0.35
N ASP A 65 -11.89 11.29 0.36
CA ASP A 65 -11.96 11.29 1.84
C ASP A 65 -11.44 9.99 2.48
N THR A 66 -11.62 8.86 1.79
CA THR A 66 -11.08 7.55 2.22
C THR A 66 -9.55 7.48 2.34
N LEU A 67 -8.84 8.25 1.51
CA LEU A 67 -7.39 8.45 1.53
C LEU A 67 -6.98 9.77 2.19
N HIS A 68 -7.83 10.78 2.19
CA HIS A 68 -7.64 12.06 2.87
C HIS A 68 -7.88 11.94 4.39
N VAL A 69 -7.17 11.00 5.03
CA VAL A 69 -7.27 10.77 6.46
C VAL A 69 -6.37 11.76 7.18
N THR A 70 -6.97 12.74 7.87
CA THR A 70 -6.33 13.82 8.64
C THR A 70 -5.52 13.36 9.86
N GLY A 71 -5.37 12.05 10.08
CA GLY A 71 -4.48 11.50 11.09
C GLY A 71 -3.03 11.53 10.62
N ALA A 72 -2.12 11.94 11.50
CA ALA A 72 -0.72 12.32 11.24
C ALA A 72 0.13 11.46 10.28
N ASN A 73 -0.27 10.24 9.92
CA ASN A 73 0.56 9.29 9.15
C ASN A 73 -0.25 8.31 8.26
N GLY A 74 -1.45 8.70 7.79
CA GLY A 74 -2.28 7.85 6.93
C GLY A 74 -1.51 7.32 5.72
N ASN A 75 -1.08 8.24 4.86
CA ASN A 75 -0.34 7.92 3.62
C ASN A 75 1.10 7.46 3.88
N LEU A 76 1.73 7.90 4.98
CA LEU A 76 3.06 7.42 5.38
C LEU A 76 3.08 5.89 5.57
N SER A 77 1.99 5.32 6.10
CA SER A 77 1.90 3.86 6.28
C SER A 77 1.96 3.11 4.94
N VAL A 78 1.45 3.70 3.86
CA VAL A 78 1.51 3.14 2.51
C VAL A 78 2.94 3.22 1.98
N LEU A 79 3.60 4.36 2.09
CA LEU A 79 5.00 4.53 1.67
C LEU A 79 5.95 3.58 2.41
N VAL A 80 5.82 3.49 3.74
CA VAL A 80 6.61 2.56 4.56
C VAL A 80 6.38 1.11 4.16
N SER A 81 5.14 0.75 3.79
CA SER A 81 4.85 -0.61 3.34
C SER A 81 5.47 -0.96 1.98
N LEU A 82 5.59 0.01 1.07
CA LEU A 82 6.32 -0.17 -0.19
C LEU A 82 7.83 -0.26 0.04
N TRP A 83 8.36 0.52 0.98
CA TRP A 83 9.76 0.42 1.38
C TRP A 83 10.09 -0.96 1.98
N PHE A 84 9.25 -1.46 2.90
CA PHE A 84 9.43 -2.81 3.45
C PHE A 84 9.40 -3.90 2.39
N TRP A 85 8.51 -3.79 1.40
CA TRP A 85 8.47 -4.71 0.26
C TRP A 85 9.80 -4.68 -0.49
N ARG A 86 10.26 -3.49 -0.91
CA ARG A 86 11.49 -3.34 -1.71
C ARG A 86 12.72 -3.92 -1.03
N GLU A 87 12.86 -3.68 0.27
CA GLU A 87 13.99 -4.13 1.08
C GLU A 87 14.06 -5.66 1.23
N HIS A 88 12.94 -6.36 1.02
CA HIS A 88 12.86 -7.82 1.14
C HIS A 88 12.88 -8.55 -0.20
N MET A 89 13.22 -7.85 -1.29
CA MET A 89 13.31 -8.45 -2.61
C MET A 89 14.63 -8.09 -3.32
N PRO A 90 15.30 -9.08 -3.96
CA PRO A 90 16.39 -8.78 -4.89
C PRO A 90 15.83 -8.15 -6.17
N ASP A 91 16.70 -7.53 -6.96
CA ASP A 91 16.33 -6.87 -8.23
C ASP A 91 15.81 -7.86 -9.29
N THR A 92 16.11 -9.15 -9.12
CA THR A 92 15.63 -10.24 -9.97
C THR A 92 14.28 -10.82 -9.52
N SER A 93 13.67 -10.27 -8.45
CA SER A 93 12.42 -10.80 -7.92
C SER A 93 11.30 -10.73 -8.95
N PRO A 94 10.51 -11.81 -9.12
CA PRO A 94 9.32 -11.76 -9.98
C PRO A 94 8.30 -10.71 -9.50
N THR A 95 8.35 -10.32 -8.22
CA THR A 95 7.46 -9.30 -7.65
C THR A 95 7.90 -7.86 -7.93
N LEU A 96 9.09 -7.63 -8.50
CA LEU A 96 9.60 -6.28 -8.78
C LEU A 96 8.66 -5.49 -9.70
N ARG A 97 8.09 -6.15 -10.73
CA ARG A 97 7.10 -5.52 -11.61
C ARG A 97 5.89 -5.03 -10.81
N SER A 98 5.36 -5.87 -9.93
CA SER A 98 4.19 -5.55 -9.10
C SER A 98 4.51 -4.40 -8.13
N TRP A 99 5.74 -4.34 -7.61
CA TRP A 99 6.19 -3.23 -6.79
C TRP A 99 6.27 -1.92 -7.57
N ASN A 100 6.82 -1.92 -8.80
CA ASN A 100 6.87 -0.73 -9.65
C ASN A 100 5.46 -0.20 -9.95
N GLU A 101 4.54 -1.07 -10.33
CA GLU A 101 3.13 -0.71 -10.58
C GLU A 101 2.46 -0.14 -9.32
N ALA A 102 2.78 -0.68 -8.14
CA ALA A 102 2.30 -0.17 -6.86
C ALA A 102 2.84 1.24 -6.55
N VAL A 103 4.13 1.47 -6.78
CA VAL A 103 4.77 2.77 -6.61
C VAL A 103 4.18 3.80 -7.56
N GLU A 104 4.01 3.46 -8.84
CA GLU A 104 3.40 4.33 -9.84
C GLU A 104 1.96 4.70 -9.48
N ASP A 105 1.18 3.74 -9.00
CA ASP A 105 -0.21 3.99 -8.60
C ASP A 105 -0.32 4.86 -7.35
N VAL A 106 0.51 4.61 -6.34
CA VAL A 106 0.57 5.43 -5.12
C VAL A 106 1.05 6.84 -5.47
N ASN A 107 2.09 6.97 -6.29
CA ASN A 107 2.59 8.26 -6.73
C ASN A 107 1.50 9.05 -7.47
N TRP A 108 0.80 8.40 -8.40
CA TRP A 108 -0.32 9.02 -9.09
C TRP A 108 -1.41 9.48 -8.11
N ALA A 109 -1.83 8.63 -7.18
CA ALA A 109 -2.87 8.94 -6.20
C ALA A 109 -2.47 10.13 -5.31
N LEU A 110 -1.22 10.21 -4.87
CA LEU A 110 -0.72 11.33 -4.05
C LEU A 110 -0.72 12.66 -4.81
N HIS A 111 -0.60 12.66 -6.15
CA HIS A 111 -0.74 13.88 -6.96
C HIS A 111 -2.20 14.32 -7.17
N GLN A 112 -3.17 13.47 -6.81
CA GLN A 112 -4.60 13.78 -6.89
C GLN A 112 -5.19 14.25 -5.55
N LEU A 113 -4.44 14.09 -4.45
CA LEU A 113 -4.81 14.56 -3.11
C LEU A 113 -4.42 16.03 -2.93
#